data_AF-A0A0G1T7Q7-F1
#
_entry.id   AF-A0A0G1T7Q7-F1
#
_cell.length_a   1.000
_cell.length_b   1.000
_cell.length_c   1.000
_cell.angle_alpha   90.00
_cell.angle_beta   90.00
_cell.angle_gamma   90.00
#
_symmetry.space_group_name_H-M   'P 1'
#
loop_
_entity.id
_entity.type
_entity.pdbx_description
1 polymer ?
#
loop_
_entity_poly.entity_id
_entity_poly.type
_entity_poly.pdbx_seq_one_letter_code
_entity_poly.pdbx_strand_id
1 'polypeptide(L)' 'MLIDTWANGISGKEASDRLETAGIIVNMNTIPNDTRKPMDPSGIRIGTAAETTRGAKERDMIELAYVIDAVLRG' A
#
# COMPACT_ATOMS: atom_id res chain seq x y z
N MET A 1 5.50 -5.49 -5.29
CA MET A 1 5.18 -6.23 -4.05
C MET A 1 3.67 -6.17 -3.81
N LEU A 2 3.08 -7.28 -3.38
CA LEU A 2 1.68 -7.35 -2.95
C LEU A 2 1.64 -7.43 -1.43
N ILE A 3 0.85 -6.58 -0.79
CA ILE A 3 0.75 -6.47 0.67
C ILE A 3 -0.67 -6.85 1.09
N ASP A 4 -0.78 -7.76 2.06
CA ASP A 4 -2.02 -8.07 2.77
C ASP A 4 -2.22 -7.04 3.89
N THR A 5 -3.16 -6.12 3.70
CA THR A 5 -3.52 -5.11 4.71
C THR A 5 -4.61 -5.64 5.65
N TRP A 6 -5.35 -6.67 5.22
CA TRP A 6 -6.42 -7.29 5.99
C TRP A 6 -5.90 -8.07 7.19
N ALA A 7 -4.64 -8.52 7.18
CA ALA A 7 -3.94 -9.01 8.37
C ALA A 7 -3.96 -8.00 9.55
N ASN A 8 -4.13 -6.70 9.27
CA ASN A 8 -4.31 -5.65 10.28
C ASN A 8 -5.75 -5.12 10.36
N GLY A 9 -6.72 -5.80 9.75
CA GLY A 9 -8.13 -5.39 9.73
C GLY A 9 -8.45 -4.21 8.79
N ILE A 10 -7.50 -3.82 7.92
CA ILE A 10 -7.66 -2.68 7.01
C ILE A 10 -7.93 -3.22 5.61
N SER A 11 -9.05 -2.84 5.00
CA SER A 11 -9.31 -3.28 3.62
C SER A 11 -8.35 -2.61 2.65
N GLY A 12 -8.12 -3.23 1.48
CA GLY A 12 -7.31 -2.63 0.42
C GLY A 12 -7.86 -1.28 -0.03
N LYS A 13 -9.19 -1.13 -0.02
CA LYS A 13 -9.85 0.16 -0.29
C LYS A 13 -9.52 1.20 0.77
N GLU A 14 -9.70 0.86 2.04
CA GLU A 14 -9.39 1.77 3.14
C GLU A 14 -7.90 2.14 3.18
N ALA A 15 -7.01 1.17 2.95
CA ALA A 15 -5.58 1.41 2.87
C ALA A 15 -5.22 2.37 1.73
N SER A 16 -5.84 2.19 0.56
CA SER A 16 -5.67 3.10 -0.58
C SER A 16 -6.16 4.51 -0.26
N ASP A 17 -7.36 4.65 0.31
CA ASP A 17 -7.95 5.95 0.65
C ASP A 17 -7.05 6.69 1.69
N ARG A 18 -6.59 6.00 2.74
CA ARG A 18 -5.67 6.56 3.75
C ARG A 18 -4.36 7.04 3.14
N LEU A 19 -3.71 6.20 2.33
CA LEU A 19 -2.45 6.55 1.68
C LEU A 19 -2.61 7.71 0.69
N GLU A 20 -3.73 7.77 -0.03
CA GLU A 20 -4.05 8.87 -0.94
C GLU A 20 -4.14 10.21 -0.19
N THR A 21 -4.73 10.24 1.02
CA THR A 21 -4.74 11.47 1.84
C THR A 21 -3.34 11.95 2.25
N ALA A 22 -2.35 11.05 2.30
CA ALA A 22 -0.95 11.36 2.55
C ALA A 22 -0.15 11.62 1.25
N GLY A 23 -0.81 11.64 0.09
CA GLY A 23 -0.18 11.83 -1.22
C GLY A 23 0.52 10.58 -1.77
N ILE A 24 0.28 9.40 -1.20
CA ILE A 24 0.86 8.12 -1.63
C ILE A 24 -0.18 7.34 -2.42
N ILE A 25 0.03 7.22 -3.73
CA ILE A 25 -0.91 6.54 -4.62
C ILE A 25 -0.52 5.06 -4.76
N VAL A 26 -1.44 4.18 -4.37
CA VAL A 26 -1.30 2.73 -4.52
C VAL A 26 -2.48 2.15 -5.30
N ASN A 27 -2.32 0.91 -5.75
CA ASN A 27 -3.38 0.19 -6.44
C ASN A 27 -3.94 -0.91 -5.52
N MET A 28 -5.25 -0.88 -5.27
CA MET A 28 -5.96 -1.95 -4.57
C MET A 28 -5.86 -3.26 -5.37
N ASN A 29 -5.60 -4.37 -4.68
CA ASN A 29 -5.45 -5.69 -5.30
C ASN A 29 -6.02 -6.80 -4.41
N THR A 30 -6.61 -7.82 -5.02
CA THR A 30 -6.91 -9.08 -4.32
C THR A 30 -5.62 -9.80 -3.96
N ILE A 31 -5.68 -10.61 -2.90
CA ILE A 31 -4.60 -11.50 -2.45
C ILE A 31 -4.95 -12.97 -2.71
N PRO A 32 -3.99 -13.92 -2.62
CA PRO A 32 -4.31 -15.34 -2.69
C PRO A 32 -5.34 -15.74 -1.63
N ASN A 33 -6.39 -16.45 -2.04
CA ASN A 33 -7.52 -16.85 -1.16
C ASN A 33 -8.25 -15.67 -0.49
N ASP A 34 -8.30 -14.50 -1.15
CA ASP A 34 -9.03 -13.33 -0.65
C ASP A 34 -10.52 -13.69 -0.44
N THR A 35 -10.99 -13.52 0.78
CA THR A 35 -12.40 -13.76 1.15
C THR A 35 -13.27 -12.52 0.95
N ARG A 36 -12.66 -11.37 0.66
CA ARG A 36 -13.36 -10.11 0.36
C ARG A 36 -13.74 -10.02 -1.12
N LYS A 37 -14.58 -9.02 -1.44
CA LYS A 37 -15.10 -8.82 -2.81
C LYS A 37 -14.06 -8.14 -3.70
N PRO A 38 -14.09 -8.35 -5.03
CA PRO A 38 -13.16 -7.70 -5.96
C PRO A 38 -13.18 -6.15 -5.90
N MET A 39 -14.33 -5.55 -5.58
CA MET A 39 -14.48 -4.09 -5.46
C MET A 39 -14.05 -3.54 -4.08
N ASP A 40 -13.65 -4.42 -3.16
CA ASP A 40 -13.22 -4.07 -1.80
C ASP A 40 -12.23 -5.14 -1.29
N PRO A 41 -11.05 -5.27 -1.92
CA PRO A 41 -10.14 -6.39 -1.71
C PRO A 41 -9.36 -6.30 -0.38
N SER A 42 -8.54 -7.30 -0.07
CA SER A 42 -7.74 -7.37 1.17
C SER A 42 -6.33 -6.78 1.08
N GLY A 43 -5.89 -6.30 -0.09
CA GLY A 43 -4.50 -5.88 -0.28
C GLY A 43 -4.27 -4.67 -1.16
N ILE A 44 -3.01 -4.25 -1.17
CA ILE A 44 -2.48 -3.17 -2.00
C ILE A 44 -1.20 -3.61 -2.70
N ARG A 45 -0.95 -3.06 -3.90
CA ARG A 45 0.27 -3.29 -4.66
C ARG A 45 1.15 -2.05 -4.65
N ILE A 46 2.42 -2.27 -4.29
CA ILE A 46 3.47 -1.25 -4.25
C ILE A 46 4.58 -1.62 -5.21
N GLY A 47 5.13 -0.63 -5.92
CA GLY A 47 6.27 -0.78 -6.81
C GLY A 47 7.23 0.38 -6.67
N THR A 48 8.51 0.14 -6.95
CA THR A 48 9.58 1.13 -6.79
C THR A 48 9.86 1.95 -8.04
N ALA A 49 9.39 1.49 -9.21
CA ALA A 49 9.77 2.05 -10.52
C ALA A 49 9.60 3.58 -10.60
N ALA A 50 8.43 4.09 -10.21
CA ALA A 50 8.12 5.52 -10.27
C ALA A 50 9.12 6.37 -9.45
N GLU A 51 9.40 5.97 -8.22
CA GLU A 51 10.31 6.69 -7.33
C GLU A 51 11.78 6.50 -7.74
N THR A 52 12.17 5.30 -8.18
CA THR A 52 13.55 5.07 -8.67
C THR A 52 13.86 5.88 -9.94
N THR A 53 12.89 6.07 -10.84
CA THR A 53 13.04 6.95 -12.01
C THR A 53 13.25 8.41 -11.61
N ARG A 54 12.74 8.82 -10.44
CA ARG A 54 12.92 10.16 -9.86
C ARG A 54 14.20 10.29 -9.02
N GLY A 55 15.01 9.24 -8.97
CA GLY A 55 16.32 9.25 -8.31
C GLY A 55 16.35 8.65 -6.91
N ALA A 56 15.23 8.17 -6.38
CA ALA A 56 15.17 7.55 -5.06
C ALA A 56 16.08 6.31 -4.97
N LYS A 57 16.72 6.16 -3.81
CA LYS A 57 17.64 5.09 -3.43
C LYS A 57 17.09 4.29 -2.26
N GLU A 58 17.85 3.30 -1.83
CA GLU A 58 17.46 2.36 -0.78
C GLU A 58 17.06 3.05 0.52
N ARG A 59 17.75 4.14 0.90
CA ARG A 59 17.41 4.93 2.09
C ARG A 59 16.06 5.63 1.97
N ASP A 60 15.75 6.20 0.80
CA ASP A 60 14.47 6.86 0.54
C ASP A 60 13.31 5.85 0.58
N MET A 61 13.55 4.61 0.10
CA MET A 61 12.55 3.54 0.16
C MET A 61 12.25 3.08 1.59
N ILE A 62 13.27 3.07 2.45
CA ILE A 62 13.10 2.77 3.88
C ILE A 62 12.26 3.87 4.55
N GLU A 63 12.56 5.13 4.28
CA GLU A 63 11.78 6.26 4.81
C GLU A 63 10.33 6.22 4.32
N LEU A 64 10.12 5.99 3.02
CA LEU A 64 8.79 5.82 2.45
C LEU A 64 8.02 4.65 3.10
N ALA A 65 8.69 3.53 3.38
CA ALA A 65 8.07 2.40 4.08
C ALA A 65 7.61 2.78 5.50
N TYR A 66 8.38 3.59 6.23
CA TYR A 66 7.95 4.10 7.55
C TYR A 66 6.74 5.03 7.45
N VAL A 67 6.71 5.92 6.45
CA VAL A 67 5.55 6.79 6.22
C VAL A 67 4.31 5.96 5.89
N ILE A 68 4.43 4.95 5.02
CA ILE A 68 3.34 4.04 4.69
C ILE A 68 2.83 3.32 5.95
N ASP A 69 3.72 2.77 6.77
CA ASP A 69 3.35 2.06 7.99
C ASP A 69 2.63 2.98 8.98
N ALA A 70 3.13 4.20 9.19
CA ALA A 70 2.51 5.20 10.06
C ALA A 70 1.10 5.59 9.58
N VAL A 71 0.92 5.83 8.28
CA VAL A 71 -0.40 6.18 7.71
C VAL A 71 -1.40 5.02 7.83
N LEU A 72 -0.94 3.79 7.67
CA LEU A 72 -1.82 2.62 7.77
C LEU A 72 -2.19 2.31 9.23
N ARG A 73 -1.24 2.41 10.17
CA ARG A 73 -1.49 2.03 11.57
C ARG A 73 -2.16 3.12 12.40
N GLY A 74 -1.93 4.40 12.07
CA GLY A 74 -2.44 5.54 12.84
C GLY A 74 -1.66 5.76 14.13
#